data_AF-A0AAW8QJB9-F1
#
_entry.id   AF-A0AAW8QJB9-F1
#
_cell.length_a   1.000
_cell.length_b   1.000
_cell.length_c   1.000
_cell.angle_alpha   90.00
_cell.angle_beta   90.00
_cell.angle_gamma   90.00
#
_symmetry.space_group_name_H-M   'P 1'
#
loop_
_entity.id
_entity.type
_entity.pdbx_description
1 polymer ?
#
loop_
_entity_poly.entity_id
_entity_poly.type
_entity_poly.pdbx_seq_one_letter_code
_entity_poly.pdbx_strand_id
1 'polypeptide(L)'
;MIILNTTTGIQKLKEILQEYDSCMYIERDIFFDKHYSLVKSEEDIEQMRIAVKAFELKKGSRVKVDFTHVPDKGQDSIRFTGNGTVDLFEDSRVYGRLDDGRPFCCLVSDIEIQEAEDPQSKTSQKSVGHDESKAFNKTFFFLCLLLGCAVVKGCGQ
;
A
#
# COMPACT_ATOMS: atom_id res chain seq x y z
N MET A 1 17.10 -21.12 -7.48
CA MET A 1 16.18 -21.15 -6.33
C MET A 1 16.32 -19.83 -5.60
N ILE A 2 15.36 -18.91 -5.73
CA ILE A 2 15.38 -17.63 -5.01
C ILE A 2 15.00 -17.93 -3.56
N ILE A 3 15.86 -17.54 -2.61
CA ILE A 3 15.54 -17.61 -1.19
C ILE A 3 14.65 -16.40 -0.88
N LEU A 4 13.34 -16.66 -0.79
CA LEU A 4 12.28 -15.65 -0.68
C LEU A 4 12.31 -14.85 0.65
N ASN A 5 13.19 -15.23 1.57
CA ASN A 5 13.27 -14.66 2.92
C ASN A 5 14.41 -13.65 3.06
N THR A 6 15.13 -13.36 1.96
CA THR A 6 16.21 -12.39 1.92
C THR A 6 15.68 -11.05 1.42
N THR A 7 16.23 -9.94 1.89
CA THR A 7 15.89 -8.59 1.40
C THR A 7 15.98 -8.51 -0.12
N THR A 8 17.02 -9.12 -0.71
CA THR A 8 17.20 -9.21 -2.17
C THR A 8 16.10 -10.04 -2.85
N GLY A 9 15.67 -11.15 -2.24
CA GLY A 9 14.56 -11.96 -2.73
C GLY A 9 13.25 -11.17 -2.76
N ILE A 10 12.93 -10.49 -1.66
CA ILE A 10 11.73 -9.65 -1.55
C ILE A 10 11.75 -8.49 -2.54
N GLN A 11 12.90 -7.84 -2.74
CA GLN A 11 13.01 -6.77 -3.72
C GLN A 11 12.69 -7.25 -5.14
N LYS A 12 13.16 -8.45 -5.51
CA LYS A 12 12.81 -9.07 -6.79
C LYS A 12 11.31 -9.38 -6.90
N LEU A 13 10.67 -9.83 -5.81
CA LEU A 13 9.22 -10.04 -5.81
C LEU A 13 8.47 -8.73 -6.08
N LYS A 14 8.89 -7.64 -5.44
CA LYS A 14 8.31 -6.31 -5.67
C LYS A 14 8.46 -5.85 -7.11
N GLU A 15 9.63 -6.08 -7.73
CA GLU A 15 9.86 -5.76 -9.14
C GLU A 15 8.94 -6.55 -10.07
N ILE A 16 8.77 -7.85 -9.82
CA ILE A 16 7.86 -8.71 -10.59
C ILE A 16 6.40 -8.27 -10.42
N LEU A 17 5.98 -7.96 -9.19
CA LEU A 17 4.63 -7.45 -8.91
C LEU A 17 4.38 -6.11 -9.59
N GLN A 18 5.36 -5.20 -9.57
CA GLN A 18 5.25 -3.91 -10.25
C GLN A 18 5.14 -4.09 -11.77
N GLU A 19 5.90 -5.02 -12.36
CA GLU A 19 5.77 -5.35 -13.78
C GLU A 19 4.35 -5.87 -14.08
N TYR A 20 3.86 -6.83 -13.29
CA TYR A 20 2.50 -7.38 -13.44
C TYR A 20 1.41 -6.30 -13.32
N ASP A 21 1.53 -5.39 -12.35
CA ASP A 21 0.58 -4.30 -12.12
C ASP A 21 0.58 -3.26 -13.24
N SER A 22 1.69 -3.16 -13.98
CA SER A 22 1.81 -2.28 -15.15
C SER A 22 1.31 -2.92 -16.45
N CYS A 23 1.14 -4.25 -16.50
CA CYS A 23 0.70 -4.96 -17.69
C CYS A 23 -0.79 -4.72 -17.99
N MET A 24 -1.09 -4.44 -19.25
CA MET A 24 -2.45 -4.54 -19.75
C MET A 24 -2.89 -6.01 -19.79
N TYR A 25 -4.20 -6.28 -19.77
CA TYR A 25 -4.72 -7.65 -19.79
C TYR A 25 -4.16 -8.48 -20.97
N ILE A 26 -4.00 -7.86 -22.15
CA ILE A 26 -3.47 -8.50 -23.36
C ILE A 26 -1.97 -8.87 -23.26
N GLU A 27 -1.24 -8.31 -22.29
CA GLU A 27 0.19 -8.53 -22.09
C GLU A 27 0.47 -9.60 -21.03
N ARG A 28 -0.57 -10.09 -20.32
CA ARG A 28 -0.41 -11.03 -19.21
C ARG A 28 0.20 -12.36 -19.64
N ASP A 29 -0.19 -12.88 -20.80
CA ASP A 29 0.38 -14.14 -21.32
C ASP A 29 1.90 -14.01 -21.54
N ILE A 30 2.34 -12.87 -22.11
CA ILE A 30 3.76 -12.57 -22.33
C ILE A 30 4.50 -12.42 -20.99
N PHE A 31 3.87 -11.80 -20.00
CA PHE A 31 4.42 -11.69 -18.65
C PHE A 31 4.65 -13.07 -18.03
N PHE A 32 3.65 -13.96 -18.09
CA PHE A 32 3.78 -15.31 -17.53
C PHE A 32 4.81 -16.15 -18.29
N ASP A 33 4.90 -16.02 -19.61
CA ASP A 33 5.94 -16.69 -20.40
C ASP A 33 7.35 -16.24 -19.98
N LYS A 34 7.54 -14.93 -19.76
CA LYS A 34 8.82 -14.35 -19.32
C LYS A 34 9.21 -14.83 -17.91
N HIS A 35 8.24 -14.93 -17.01
CA HIS A 35 8.45 -15.24 -15.59
C HIS A 35 8.10 -16.68 -15.19
N TYR A 36 7.84 -17.56 -16.15
CA TYR A 36 7.28 -18.91 -15.97
C TYR A 36 7.97 -19.77 -14.90
N SER A 37 9.29 -19.58 -14.73
CA SER A 37 10.07 -20.29 -13.72
C SER A 37 9.73 -19.92 -12.26
N LEU A 38 9.10 -18.75 -12.05
CA LEU A 38 8.77 -18.17 -10.74
C LEU A 38 7.28 -17.94 -10.57
N VAL A 39 6.56 -17.56 -11.63
CA VAL A 39 5.14 -17.22 -11.61
C VAL A 39 4.46 -17.90 -12.79
N LYS A 40 3.49 -18.76 -12.52
CA LYS A 40 2.76 -19.51 -13.54
C LYS A 40 1.30 -19.11 -13.64
N SER A 41 0.80 -18.40 -12.63
CA SER A 41 -0.62 -18.09 -12.49
C SER A 41 -0.84 -16.81 -11.69
N GLU A 42 -2.05 -16.29 -11.76
CA GLU A 42 -2.48 -15.16 -10.91
C GLU A 42 -2.51 -15.54 -9.43
N GLU A 43 -2.70 -16.82 -9.09
CA GLU A 43 -2.58 -17.31 -7.72
C GLU A 43 -1.14 -17.12 -7.21
N ASP A 44 -0.13 -17.41 -8.03
CA ASP A 44 1.27 -17.18 -7.64
C ASP A 44 1.55 -15.69 -7.41
N ILE A 45 0.91 -14.79 -8.18
CA ILE A 45 0.98 -13.35 -7.95
C ILE A 45 0.39 -12.98 -6.59
N GLU A 46 -0.75 -13.55 -6.22
CA GLU A 46 -1.35 -13.27 -4.91
C GLU A 46 -0.47 -13.81 -3.77
N GLN A 47 0.09 -15.02 -3.90
CA GLN A 47 1.05 -15.56 -2.94
C GLN A 47 2.30 -14.68 -2.82
N MET A 48 2.78 -14.09 -3.93
CA MET A 48 3.88 -13.12 -3.90
C MET A 48 3.49 -11.85 -3.14
N ARG A 49 2.27 -11.31 -3.32
CA ARG A 49 1.79 -10.15 -2.57
C ARG A 49 1.72 -10.45 -1.08
N ILE A 50 1.20 -11.62 -0.71
CA ILE A 50 1.14 -12.08 0.68
C ILE A 50 2.55 -12.19 1.26
N ALA A 51 3.52 -12.75 0.52
CA ALA A 51 4.89 -12.89 0.98
C ALA A 51 5.58 -11.52 1.19
N VAL A 52 5.39 -10.58 0.27
CA VAL A 52 5.91 -9.21 0.41
C VAL A 52 5.27 -8.52 1.62
N LYS A 53 3.93 -8.60 1.75
CA LYS A 53 3.19 -8.01 2.88
C LYS A 53 3.63 -8.62 4.21
N ALA A 54 3.83 -9.93 4.28
CA ALA A 54 4.31 -10.63 5.47
C ALA A 54 5.72 -10.19 5.88
N PHE A 55 6.60 -9.94 4.91
CA PHE A 55 7.96 -9.44 5.17
C PHE A 55 7.97 -8.00 5.70
N GLU A 56 7.03 -7.17 5.25
CA GLU A 56 6.90 -5.78 5.69
C GLU A 56 6.21 -5.64 7.04
N LEU A 57 5.43 -6.65 7.42
CA LEU A 57 4.68 -6.64 8.67
C LEU A 57 5.60 -6.69 9.88
N LYS A 58 5.36 -5.80 10.84
CA LYS A 58 6.14 -5.71 12.08
C LYS A 58 5.19 -5.53 13.25
N LYS A 59 5.64 -5.93 14.44
CA LYS A 59 4.97 -5.55 15.68
C LYS A 59 4.86 -4.02 15.74
N GLY A 60 3.67 -3.52 16.06
CA GLY A 60 3.36 -2.10 16.09
C GLY A 60 2.90 -1.51 14.75
N SER A 61 2.92 -2.28 13.65
CA SER A 61 2.36 -1.82 12.37
C SER A 61 0.88 -1.46 12.52
N ARG A 62 0.50 -0.35 11.91
CA ARG A 62 -0.91 0.04 11.75
C ARG A 62 -1.49 -0.74 10.58
N VAL A 63 -2.67 -1.32 10.81
CA VAL A 63 -3.35 -2.14 9.81
C VAL A 63 -4.83 -1.80 9.78
N LYS A 64 -5.42 -1.94 8.60
CA LYS A 64 -6.86 -2.08 8.45
C LYS A 64 -7.17 -3.55 8.26
N VAL A 65 -8.18 -4.04 8.97
CA VAL A 65 -8.60 -5.43 9.00
C VAL A 65 -9.98 -5.52 8.37
N ASP A 66 -10.22 -6.53 7.54
CA ASP A 66 -11.55 -6.91 7.08
C ASP A 66 -11.64 -8.42 6.83
N PHE A 67 -12.19 -9.16 7.79
CA PHE A 67 -12.44 -10.60 7.62
C PHE A 67 -13.69 -11.04 8.37
N THR A 68 -14.18 -12.22 7.99
CA THR A 68 -15.31 -12.87 8.65
C THR A 68 -14.84 -14.15 9.32
N HIS A 69 -15.01 -14.23 10.63
CA HIS A 69 -14.75 -15.43 11.42
C HIS A 69 -16.04 -16.25 11.53
N VAL A 70 -16.00 -17.52 11.12
CA VAL A 70 -17.13 -18.44 11.24
C VAL A 70 -16.81 -19.46 12.33
N PRO A 71 -17.51 -19.43 13.48
CA PRO A 71 -17.26 -20.40 14.54
C PRO A 71 -17.81 -21.80 14.19
N ASP A 72 -17.11 -22.86 14.62
CA ASP A 72 -17.42 -24.26 14.28
C ASP A 72 -18.81 -24.77 14.75
N LYS A 73 -19.48 -24.08 15.66
CA LYS A 73 -20.67 -24.59 16.38
C LYS A 73 -22.01 -23.99 15.93
N GLY A 74 -22.17 -23.73 14.64
CA GLY A 74 -23.42 -23.19 14.09
C GLY A 74 -23.79 -21.81 14.67
N GLN A 75 -22.79 -21.09 15.16
CA GLN A 75 -22.94 -19.70 15.61
C GLN A 75 -22.86 -18.76 14.42
N ASP A 76 -23.45 -17.59 14.56
CA ASP A 76 -23.41 -16.56 13.53
C ASP A 76 -21.97 -16.14 13.23
N SER A 77 -21.72 -15.86 11.95
CA SER A 77 -20.44 -15.33 11.49
C SER A 77 -20.18 -13.95 12.10
N ILE A 78 -18.97 -13.73 12.60
CA ILE A 78 -18.55 -12.45 13.18
C ILE A 78 -17.64 -11.75 12.19
N ARG A 79 -18.06 -10.58 11.68
CA ARG A 79 -17.21 -9.73 10.86
C ARG A 79 -16.34 -8.82 11.73
N PHE A 80 -15.04 -8.88 11.49
CA PHE A 80 -14.05 -7.97 12.04
C PHE A 80 -13.68 -6.98 10.96
N THR A 81 -14.03 -5.71 11.14
CA THR A 81 -13.62 -4.64 10.25
C THR A 81 -13.20 -3.42 11.07
N GLY A 82 -12.12 -2.77 10.67
CA GLY A 82 -11.63 -1.56 11.33
C GLY A 82 -10.12 -1.41 11.29
N ASN A 83 -9.64 -0.32 11.87
CA ASN A 83 -8.21 -0.07 12.04
C ASN A 83 -7.72 -0.68 13.36
N GLY A 84 -6.45 -1.05 13.40
CA GLY A 84 -5.83 -1.61 14.58
C GLY A 84 -4.30 -1.62 14.52
N THR A 85 -3.71 -2.23 15.54
CA THR A 85 -2.26 -2.39 15.67
C THR A 85 -1.91 -3.87 15.78
N VAL A 86 -0.83 -4.27 15.11
CA VAL A 86 -0.27 -5.62 15.20
C VAL A 86 0.48 -5.80 16.51
N ASP A 87 0.08 -6.78 17.31
CA ASP A 87 0.73 -7.16 18.57
C ASP A 87 1.83 -8.22 18.35
N LEU A 88 1.56 -9.19 17.46
CA LEU A 88 2.43 -10.33 17.15
C LEU A 88 2.18 -10.83 15.72
N PHE A 89 3.22 -11.33 15.06
CA PHE A 89 3.13 -12.01 13.78
C PHE A 89 3.98 -13.28 13.80
N GLU A 90 3.33 -14.45 13.75
CA GLU A 90 3.96 -15.77 13.78
C GLU A 90 3.15 -16.75 12.92
N ASP A 91 3.82 -17.71 12.26
CA ASP A 91 3.20 -18.77 11.46
C ASP A 91 2.13 -18.28 10.46
N SER A 92 2.42 -17.18 9.77
CA SER A 92 1.51 -16.51 8.81
C SER A 92 0.18 -16.03 9.41
N ARG A 93 0.09 -15.93 10.74
CA ARG A 93 -1.05 -15.39 11.48
C ARG A 93 -0.71 -14.05 12.09
N VAL A 94 -1.60 -13.10 11.90
CA VAL A 94 -1.50 -11.74 12.43
C VAL A 94 -2.38 -11.64 13.66
N TYR A 95 -1.77 -11.33 14.80
CA TYR A 95 -2.46 -11.04 16.05
C TYR A 95 -2.39 -9.55 16.32
N GLY A 96 -3.51 -8.97 16.73
CA GLY A 96 -3.55 -7.55 17.02
C GLY A 96 -4.78 -7.14 17.80
N ARG A 97 -4.93 -5.83 17.92
CA ARG A 97 -6.04 -5.18 18.60
C ARG A 97 -6.58 -4.08 17.72
N LEU A 98 -7.88 -4.10 17.48
CA LEU A 98 -8.59 -3.00 16.83
C LEU A 98 -8.58 -1.77 17.76
N ASP A 99 -8.82 -0.60 17.17
CA ASP A 99 -8.85 0.67 17.93
C ASP A 99 -10.00 0.72 18.95
N ASP A 100 -11.04 -0.09 18.76
CA ASP A 100 -12.14 -0.30 19.72
C ASP A 100 -11.78 -1.26 20.87
N GLY A 101 -10.55 -1.79 20.89
CA GLY A 101 -10.01 -2.68 21.90
C GLY A 101 -10.24 -4.17 21.66
N ARG A 102 -11.01 -4.56 20.63
CA ARG A 102 -11.24 -5.99 20.33
C ARG A 102 -9.97 -6.65 19.81
N PRO A 103 -9.56 -7.81 20.36
CA PRO A 103 -8.46 -8.59 19.79
C PRO A 103 -8.90 -9.26 18.49
N PHE A 104 -7.98 -9.44 17.56
CA PHE A 104 -8.19 -10.21 16.33
C PHE A 104 -7.03 -11.17 16.06
N CYS A 105 -7.34 -12.24 15.33
CA CYS A 105 -6.38 -13.17 14.73
C CYS A 105 -6.85 -13.50 13.31
N CYS A 106 -6.05 -13.16 12.32
CA CYS A 106 -6.40 -13.32 10.91
C CYS A 106 -5.18 -13.67 10.05
N LEU A 107 -5.42 -13.94 8.76
CA LEU A 107 -4.35 -14.15 7.79
C LEU A 107 -3.76 -12.81 7.34
N VAL A 108 -2.57 -12.87 6.74
CA VAL A 108 -1.91 -11.70 6.12
C VAL A 108 -2.73 -11.16 4.94
N SER A 109 -3.48 -12.01 4.24
CA SER A 109 -4.41 -11.62 3.18
C SER A 109 -5.52 -10.69 3.67
N ASP A 110 -5.92 -10.82 4.94
CA ASP A 110 -7.07 -10.16 5.54
C ASP A 110 -6.78 -8.74 6.07
N ILE A 111 -5.54 -8.29 5.90
CA ILE A 111 -5.05 -7.00 6.40
C ILE A 111 -4.48 -6.14 5.28
N GLU A 112 -4.64 -4.83 5.45
CA GLU A 112 -3.95 -3.80 4.67
C GLU A 112 -3.02 -3.06 5.62
N ILE A 113 -1.72 -3.03 5.33
CA ILE A 113 -0.74 -2.25 6.10
C ILE A 113 -0.98 -0.78 5.79
N GLN A 114 -1.16 0.03 6.82
CA GLN A 114 -1.23 1.48 6.70
C GLN A 114 0.20 2.03 6.76
N GLU A 115 0.61 2.74 5.72
CA GLU A 115 1.86 3.49 5.75
C GLU A 115 1.84 4.43 6.95
N ALA A 116 2.95 4.51 7.67
CA ALA A 116 3.09 5.51 8.72
C ALA A 116 2.95 6.86 8.05
N GLU A 117 1.89 7.62 8.39
CA GLU A 117 1.78 9.00 7.96
C GLU A 117 3.03 9.73 8.44
N ASP A 118 3.95 10.02 7.52
CA ASP A 118 4.97 11.04 7.78
C ASP A 118 4.20 12.31 8.20
N PRO A 119 4.55 12.96 9.33
CA PRO A 119 3.80 14.11 9.83
C PRO A 119 3.73 15.33 8.88
N GLN A 120 4.23 15.21 7.64
CA GLN A 120 4.11 16.19 6.55
C GLN A 120 2.95 15.92 5.55
N SER A 121 2.26 14.77 5.59
CA SER A 121 1.22 14.43 4.59
C SER A 121 -0.21 14.91 4.94
N LYS A 122 -0.39 15.73 5.98
CA LYS A 122 -1.68 16.38 6.28
C LYS A 122 -1.99 17.55 5.35
N THR A 123 -2.02 17.35 4.03
CA THR A 123 -2.77 18.24 3.10
C THR A 123 -3.13 17.55 1.79
N SER A 124 -3.95 16.50 1.84
CA SER A 124 -4.93 16.21 0.76
C SER A 124 -5.62 14.89 1.06
N GLN A 125 -6.83 14.97 1.63
CA GLN A 125 -7.98 14.21 1.13
C GLN A 125 -9.20 14.61 1.97
N LYS A 126 -9.87 15.67 1.53
CA LYS A 126 -11.28 15.89 1.78
C LYS A 126 -11.89 16.51 0.52
N SER A 127 -13.10 16.06 0.21
CA SER A 127 -14.05 16.45 -0.86
C SER A 127 -13.78 15.98 -2.30
N VAL A 128 -14.50 14.92 -2.68
CA VAL A 128 -15.59 14.93 -3.69
C VAL A 128 -15.67 16.20 -4.54
N GLY A 129 -15.60 16.06 -5.86
CA GLY A 129 -16.01 17.10 -6.82
C GLY A 129 -15.24 17.07 -8.12
N HIS A 130 -15.94 16.69 -9.19
CA HIS A 130 -15.55 16.79 -10.59
C HIS A 130 -15.14 18.23 -10.96
N ASP A 131 -13.91 18.46 -11.42
CA ASP A 131 -13.63 19.47 -12.44
C ASP A 131 -12.25 19.25 -13.09
N GLU A 132 -12.22 19.30 -14.42
CA GLU A 132 -11.00 19.29 -15.20
C GLU A 132 -10.27 20.62 -15.00
N SER A 133 -9.09 20.60 -14.40
CA SER A 133 -8.20 21.76 -14.42
C SER A 133 -6.74 21.34 -14.47
N LYS A 134 -6.13 21.74 -15.58
CA LYS A 134 -4.74 21.53 -16.00
C LYS A 134 -3.77 21.76 -14.84
N ALA A 135 -2.87 20.80 -14.64
CA ALA A 135 -1.75 20.88 -13.73
C ALA A 135 -0.87 22.10 -14.07
N PHE A 136 -1.03 23.19 -13.34
CA PHE A 136 -0.08 24.30 -13.36
C PHE A 136 1.14 23.91 -12.52
N ASN A 137 2.24 23.68 -13.21
CA ASN A 137 3.55 23.34 -12.67
C ASN A 137 4.01 24.40 -11.64
N LYS A 138 4.31 23.98 -10.40
CA LYS A 138 4.79 24.83 -9.28
C LYS A 138 5.97 25.73 -9.65
N THR A 139 6.75 25.37 -10.67
CA THR A 139 7.86 26.17 -11.19
C THR A 139 7.41 27.51 -11.78
N PHE A 140 6.20 27.61 -12.34
CA PHE A 140 5.72 28.85 -12.97
C PHE A 140 5.42 29.95 -11.94
N PHE A 141 4.89 29.57 -10.76
CA PHE A 141 4.57 30.53 -9.70
C PHE A 141 5.84 31.14 -9.09
N PHE A 142 6.91 30.35 -8.96
CA PHE A 142 8.21 30.84 -8.50
C PHE A 142 8.86 31.81 -9.49
N LEU A 143 8.69 31.57 -10.80
CA LEU A 143 9.21 32.47 -11.83
C LEU A 143 8.49 33.84 -11.80
N CYS A 144 7.17 33.87 -11.62
CA CYS A 144 6.42 35.12 -11.49
C CYS A 144 6.79 35.90 -10.21
N LEU A 145 7.05 35.21 -9.10
CA LEU A 145 7.45 35.84 -7.84
C LEU A 145 8.84 36.49 -7.94
N LEU A 146 9.79 35.85 -8.64
CA LEU A 146 11.13 36.40 -8.86
C LEU A 146 11.14 37.59 -9.82
N LEU A 147 10.29 37.57 -10.85
CA LEU A 147 10.14 38.70 -11.78
C LEU A 147 9.45 39.92 -11.12
N GLY A 148 8.53 39.70 -10.18
CA GLY A 148 7.86 40.79 -9.45
C GLY A 148 8.78 41.60 -8.53
N CYS A 149 9.82 40.98 -7.98
CA CYS A 149 10.78 41.65 -7.09
C CYS A 149 11.78 42.56 -7.83
N ALA A 150 11.91 42.46 -9.16
CA ALA A 150 12.85 43.26 -9.94
C ALA A 150 12.31 44.65 -10.33
N VAL A 151 11.02 44.94 -10.11
CA VAL A 151 10.39 46.20 -10.53
C VAL A 151 10.27 47.26 -9.41
N VAL A 152 10.57 46.92 -8.15
CA VAL A 152 10.49 47.89 -7.03
C VAL A 152 11.89 48.41 -6.63
N LYS A 153 12.64 48.94 -7.61
CA LYS A 153 13.81 49.76 -7.32
C LYS A 153 14.01 50.82 -8.42
N GLY A 154 13.08 51.76 -8.48
CA GLY A 154 13.18 52.94 -9.34
C GLY A 154 12.34 54.10 -8.78
N CYS A 155 13.03 55.21 -8.51
CA CYS A 155 12.53 56.56 -8.23
C CYS A 155 12.00 56.88 -6.82
N GLY A 156 12.81 57.69 -6.13
CA GLY A 156 12.45 58.48 -4.95
C GLY A 156 13.65 59.34 -4.59
N GLN A 157 13.87 60.41 -5.37
CA GLN A 157 14.80 61.50 -5.08
C GLN A 157 14.12 62.48 -4.12
#